data_AF-A0A0Q0I2P3-F1
#
_entry.id   AF-A0A0Q0I2P3-F1
#
_cell.length_a   1.000
_cell.length_b   1.000
_cell.length_c   1.000
_cell.angle_alpha   90.00
_cell.angle_beta   90.00
_cell.angle_gamma   90.00
#
_symmetry.space_group_name_H-M   'P 1'
#
loop_
_entity.id
_entity.type
_entity.pdbx_description
1 polymer ?
#
loop_
_entity_poly.entity_id
_entity_poly.type
_entity_poly.pdbx_seq_one_letter_code
_entity_poly.pdbx_strand_id
1 'polypeptide(L)'
;MRSRYCAFVLQEFQYLLNTHHPDFLNGLSIALLAENASSTTWLGLTVDEANQTANHGTVTFKAWFLHDGVIDAIFEASQFERVGGQWFYTTGEQKQAKLPKRNETCICHSGKKFKTCCLKKIS
;
A
#
# COMPACT_ATOMS: atom_id res chain seq x y z
N MET A 1 -7.49 -5.35 -1.50
CA MET A 1 -6.20 -4.63 -1.42
C MET A 1 -5.90 -3.73 -2.63
N ARG A 2 -5.75 -4.23 -3.87
CA ARG A 2 -5.37 -3.38 -5.03
C ARG A 2 -6.22 -2.11 -5.21
N SER A 3 -7.54 -2.22 -5.03
CA SER A 3 -8.44 -1.06 -5.06
C SER A 3 -8.18 -0.04 -3.95
N ARG A 4 -7.84 -0.50 -2.73
CA ARG A 4 -7.41 0.40 -1.62
C ARG A 4 -6.11 1.13 -1.97
N TYR A 5 -5.13 0.43 -2.56
CA TYR A 5 -3.92 1.11 -3.06
C TYR A 5 -4.26 2.20 -4.08
N CYS A 6 -5.11 1.91 -5.07
CA CYS A 6 -5.55 2.93 -6.02
C CYS A 6 -6.27 4.11 -5.32
N ALA A 7 -7.06 3.84 -4.28
CA ALA A 7 -7.70 4.91 -3.51
C ALA A 7 -6.69 5.80 -2.77
N PHE A 8 -5.58 5.25 -2.26
CA PHE A 8 -4.48 6.08 -1.75
C PHE A 8 -3.83 6.93 -2.84
N VAL A 9 -3.61 6.35 -4.04
CA VAL A 9 -3.00 7.05 -5.18
C VAL A 9 -3.89 8.20 -5.68
N LEU A 10 -5.20 7.95 -5.75
CA LEU A 10 -6.21 8.91 -6.23
C LEU A 10 -6.74 9.82 -5.12
N GLN A 11 -6.27 9.67 -3.88
CA GLN A 11 -6.76 10.39 -2.70
C GLN A 11 -8.27 10.20 -2.41
N GLU A 12 -8.82 9.05 -2.78
CA GLU A 12 -10.21 8.64 -2.53
C GLU A 12 -10.38 8.10 -1.09
N PHE A 13 -10.11 8.95 -0.10
CA PHE A 13 -10.04 8.54 1.31
C PHE A 13 -11.36 8.03 1.88
N GLN A 14 -12.50 8.50 1.36
CA GLN A 14 -13.80 7.96 1.75
C GLN A 14 -13.93 6.47 1.39
N TYR A 15 -13.38 6.04 0.24
CA TYR A 15 -13.36 4.64 -0.14
C TYR A 15 -12.52 3.80 0.85
N LEU A 16 -11.41 4.36 1.35
CA LEU A 16 -10.58 3.70 2.35
C LEU A 16 -11.32 3.50 3.67
N LEU A 17 -12.09 4.48 4.13
CA LEU A 17 -12.95 4.33 5.32
C LEU A 17 -14.06 3.31 5.08
N ASN A 18 -14.77 3.41 3.95
CA ASN A 18 -15.88 2.51 3.60
C ASN A 18 -15.45 1.04 3.42
N THR A 19 -14.15 0.79 3.20
CA THR A 19 -13.57 -0.55 3.06
C THR A 19 -12.64 -0.93 4.21
N HIS A 20 -12.68 -0.16 5.31
CA HIS A 20 -12.08 -0.52 6.60
C HIS A 20 -13.18 -1.09 7.49
N HIS A 21 -12.89 -2.16 8.23
CA HIS A 21 -13.84 -2.71 9.17
C HIS A 21 -14.10 -1.69 10.29
N PRO A 22 -15.36 -1.39 10.65
CA PRO A 22 -15.69 -0.33 11.61
C PRO A 22 -15.01 -0.53 12.97
N ASP A 23 -14.94 -1.78 13.44
CA ASP A 23 -14.32 -2.13 14.73
C ASP A 23 -12.78 -1.99 14.74
N PHE A 24 -12.15 -1.81 13.58
CA PHE A 24 -10.69 -1.71 13.44
C PHE A 24 -10.21 -0.33 12.98
N LEU A 25 -11.12 0.64 12.87
CA LEU A 25 -10.77 2.00 12.43
C LEU A 25 -9.72 2.66 13.32
N ASN A 26 -9.69 2.37 14.62
CA ASN A 26 -8.68 2.88 15.56
C ASN A 26 -8.47 4.42 15.45
N GLY A 27 -9.56 5.17 15.27
CA GLY A 27 -9.53 6.63 15.13
C GLY A 27 -9.16 7.15 13.74
N LEU A 28 -8.97 6.28 12.75
CA LEU A 28 -8.70 6.66 11.36
C LEU A 28 -9.83 7.56 10.82
N SER A 29 -9.44 8.69 10.23
CA SER A 29 -10.35 9.67 9.63
C SER A 29 -9.84 10.13 8.27
N ILE A 30 -10.70 10.77 7.47
CA ILE A 30 -10.26 11.38 6.20
C ILE A 30 -9.16 12.41 6.45
N ALA A 31 -9.26 13.21 7.51
CA ALA A 31 -8.26 14.22 7.83
C ALA A 31 -6.88 13.60 8.09
N LEU A 32 -6.82 12.51 8.86
CA LEU A 32 -5.58 11.76 9.08
C LEU A 32 -5.05 11.09 7.81
N LEU A 33 -5.92 10.55 6.97
CA LEU A 33 -5.53 9.96 5.68
C LEU A 33 -5.01 10.99 4.67
N ALA A 34 -5.54 12.22 4.75
CA ALA A 34 -5.12 13.34 3.92
C ALA A 34 -3.82 13.98 4.44
N GLU A 35 -3.43 13.69 5.68
CA GLU A 35 -2.18 14.16 6.25
C GLU A 35 -1.02 13.62 5.40
N ASN A 36 -0.17 14.52 4.91
CA ASN A 36 0.97 14.21 4.04
C ASN A 36 0.63 13.56 2.68
N ALA A 37 -0.65 13.54 2.28
CA ALA A 37 -1.04 13.02 0.97
C ALA A 37 -0.43 13.83 -0.18
N SER A 38 -0.26 15.14 0.00
CA SER A 38 0.36 16.04 -0.99
C SER A 38 1.87 15.88 -1.12
N SER A 39 2.55 15.41 -0.06
CA SER A 39 4.00 15.17 -0.03
C SER A 39 4.37 13.71 -0.32
N THR A 40 3.38 12.85 -0.55
CA THR A 40 3.58 11.42 -0.84
C THR A 40 3.33 11.12 -2.31
N THR A 41 4.35 10.65 -3.02
CA THR A 41 4.22 10.14 -4.39
C THR A 41 4.25 8.62 -4.38
N TRP A 42 3.13 7.97 -4.65
CA TRP A 42 3.07 6.52 -4.81
C TRP A 42 3.79 6.06 -6.08
N LEU A 43 4.69 5.08 -5.94
CA LEU A 43 5.57 4.62 -7.01
C LEU A 43 5.12 3.30 -7.63
N GLY A 44 4.60 2.37 -6.83
CA GLY A 44 4.13 1.08 -7.32
C GLY A 44 3.63 0.16 -6.21
N LEU A 45 2.89 -0.88 -6.60
CA LEU A 45 2.39 -1.92 -5.71
C LEU A 45 2.94 -3.27 -6.15
N THR A 46 3.54 -4.01 -5.23
CA THR A 46 3.88 -5.43 -5.41
C THR A 46 3.03 -6.26 -4.47
N VAL A 47 2.30 -7.26 -4.96
CA VAL A 47 1.61 -8.25 -4.12
C VAL A 47 2.45 -9.52 -4.15
N ASP A 48 3.02 -9.89 -3.01
CA ASP A 48 3.86 -11.08 -2.88
C ASP A 48 3.01 -12.34 -2.73
N GLU A 49 1.93 -12.26 -1.94
CA GLU A 49 1.07 -13.38 -1.62
C GLU A 49 -0.36 -12.91 -1.37
N ALA A 50 -1.34 -13.73 -1.76
CA ALA A 50 -2.75 -13.51 -1.44
C ALA A 50 -3.45 -14.86 -1.23
N ASN A 51 -4.10 -15.03 -0.08
CA ASN A 51 -4.87 -16.22 0.27
C ASN A 51 -6.25 -15.84 0.78
N GLN A 52 -7.23 -16.73 0.64
CA GLN A 52 -8.56 -16.53 1.22
C GLN A 52 -9.23 -17.85 1.58
N THR A 53 -10.06 -17.80 2.62
CA THR A 53 -11.12 -18.77 2.92
C THR A 53 -12.47 -18.15 2.55
N ALA A 54 -13.59 -18.68 3.07
CA ALA A 54 -14.92 -18.15 2.77
C ALA A 54 -15.07 -16.66 3.19
N ASN A 55 -14.68 -16.36 4.44
CA ASN A 55 -14.92 -15.06 5.06
C ASN A 55 -13.64 -14.35 5.53
N HIS A 56 -12.46 -14.95 5.38
CA HIS A 56 -11.20 -14.33 5.76
C HIS A 56 -10.22 -14.33 4.60
N GLY A 57 -9.40 -13.30 4.51
CA GLY A 57 -8.38 -13.17 3.48
C GLY A 57 -7.10 -12.55 4.03
N THR A 58 -5.97 -12.92 3.45
CA THR A 58 -4.68 -12.31 3.75
C THR A 58 -4.02 -11.84 2.47
N VAL A 59 -3.33 -10.69 2.54
CA VAL A 59 -2.55 -10.16 1.41
C VAL A 59 -1.23 -9.61 1.94
N THR A 60 -0.12 -10.20 1.50
CA THR A 60 1.23 -9.66 1.74
C THR A 60 1.64 -8.79 0.57
N PHE A 61 1.94 -7.53 0.79
CA PHE A 61 2.23 -6.58 -0.29
C PHE A 61 3.24 -5.50 0.12
N LYS A 62 3.86 -4.88 -0.87
CA LYS A 62 4.69 -3.67 -0.74
C LYS A 62 4.07 -2.53 -1.54
N ALA A 63 3.61 -1.47 -0.88
CA ALA A 63 3.19 -0.23 -1.54
C ALA A 63 4.32 0.80 -1.42
N TRP A 64 5.08 0.94 -2.51
CA TRP A 64 6.23 1.82 -2.57
C TRP A 64 5.81 3.27 -2.76
N PHE A 65 6.46 4.18 -2.04
CA PHE A 65 6.25 5.60 -2.13
C PHE A 65 7.56 6.38 -2.03
N LEU A 66 7.52 7.62 -2.52
CA LEU A 66 8.53 8.64 -2.33
C LEU A 66 7.91 9.72 -1.44
N HIS A 67 8.53 9.96 -0.29
CA HIS A 67 8.12 11.01 0.65
C HIS A 67 9.37 11.73 1.14
N ASP A 68 9.37 13.06 1.04
CA ASP A 68 10.50 13.92 1.45
C ASP A 68 11.88 13.46 0.94
N GLY A 69 11.93 13.06 -0.34
CA GLY A 69 13.18 12.61 -0.98
C GLY A 69 13.65 11.21 -0.56
N VAL A 70 12.86 10.48 0.23
CA VAL A 70 13.15 9.11 0.66
C VAL A 70 12.17 8.14 -0.02
N ILE A 71 12.72 7.08 -0.62
CA ILE A 71 11.91 5.97 -1.10
C ILE A 71 11.78 4.95 0.02
N ASP A 72 10.55 4.62 0.36
CA ASP A 72 10.21 3.55 1.30
C ASP A 72 8.98 2.77 0.82
N ALA A 73 8.56 1.76 1.57
CA ALA A 73 7.32 1.02 1.32
C ALA A 73 6.55 0.75 2.60
N ILE A 74 5.23 0.81 2.49
CA ILE A 74 4.37 0.06 3.39
C ILE A 74 4.50 -1.41 2.98
N PHE A 75 5.21 -2.20 3.78
CA PHE A 75 5.31 -3.64 3.61
C PHE A 75 4.62 -4.33 4.77
N GLU A 76 3.49 -4.98 4.49
CA GLU A 76 2.73 -5.66 5.53
C GLU A 76 2.05 -6.92 5.00
N ALA A 77 1.61 -7.76 5.95
CA ALA A 77 0.62 -8.80 5.71
C ALA A 77 -0.72 -8.35 6.28
N SER A 78 -1.60 -7.82 5.42
CA SER A 78 -2.94 -7.40 5.83
C SER A 78 -3.88 -8.59 5.97
N GLN A 79 -4.82 -8.45 6.89
CA GLN A 79 -5.98 -9.31 7.06
C GLN A 79 -7.24 -8.59 6.56
N PHE A 80 -8.15 -9.37 6.00
CA PHE A 80 -9.44 -8.93 5.51
C PHE A 80 -10.53 -9.87 6.02
N GLU A 81 -11.70 -9.30 6.29
CA GLU A 81 -12.91 -10.04 6.62
C GLU A 81 -14.02 -9.73 5.62
N ARG A 82 -14.81 -10.74 5.27
CA ARG A 82 -15.95 -10.60 4.37
C ARG A 82 -17.25 -10.55 5.16
N VAL A 83 -17.92 -9.41 5.15
CA VAL A 83 -19.19 -9.17 5.83
C VAL A 83 -20.23 -8.73 4.81
N GLY A 84 -21.40 -9.39 4.78
CA GLY A 84 -22.47 -9.06 3.83
C GLY A 84 -22.05 -9.16 2.36
N GLY A 85 -21.06 -10.00 2.04
CA GLY A 85 -20.53 -10.16 0.69
C GLY A 85 -19.40 -9.19 0.31
N GLN A 86 -19.12 -8.16 1.12
CA GLN A 86 -18.08 -7.16 0.91
C GLN A 86 -16.85 -7.42 1.78
N TRP A 87 -15.66 -7.15 1.24
CA TRP A 87 -14.38 -7.29 1.96
C TRP A 87 -13.98 -6.00 2.68
N PHE A 88 -13.58 -6.13 3.93
CA PHE A 88 -13.12 -5.04 4.79
C PHE A 88 -11.70 -5.33 5.29
N TYR A 89 -10.83 -4.34 5.23
CA TYR A 89 -9.52 -4.41 5.90
C TYR A 89 -9.72 -4.39 7.41
N THR A 90 -9.02 -5.25 8.15
CA THR A 90 -9.09 -5.29 9.62
C THR A 90 -7.77 -4.82 10.22
N THR A 91 -6.72 -5.63 10.15
CA THR A 91 -5.41 -5.35 10.72
C THR A 91 -4.30 -5.78 9.77
N GLY A 92 -3.06 -5.40 10.07
CA GLY A 92 -1.89 -5.75 9.28
C GLY A 92 -0.65 -5.89 10.14
N GLU A 93 0.16 -6.90 9.84
CA GLU A 93 1.46 -7.09 10.47
C GLU A 93 2.53 -6.37 9.64
N GLN A 94 3.19 -5.37 10.23
CA GLN A 94 4.25 -4.60 9.58
C GLN A 94 5.52 -5.44 9.38
N LYS A 95 6.15 -5.26 8.23
CA LYS A 95 7.38 -5.93 7.82
C LYS A 95 8.40 -4.92 7.32
N GLN A 96 9.68 -5.28 7.34
CA GLN A 96 10.74 -4.40 6.86
C GLN A 96 10.95 -4.54 5.35
N ALA A 97 10.65 -3.49 4.59
CA ALA A 97 10.92 -3.46 3.16
C ALA A 97 12.42 -3.34 2.89
N LYS A 98 12.89 -3.97 1.82
CA LYS A 98 14.26 -3.81 1.31
C LYS A 98 14.19 -3.26 -0.10
N LEU A 99 14.88 -2.14 -0.33
CA LEU A 99 15.02 -1.59 -1.67
C LEU A 99 15.72 -2.59 -2.60
N PRO A 100 15.32 -2.65 -3.88
CA PRO A 100 16.04 -3.46 -4.85
C PRO A 100 17.47 -2.94 -5.05
N LYS A 101 18.36 -3.84 -5.45
CA LYS A 101 19.74 -3.47 -5.82
C LYS A 101 19.72 -2.62 -7.09
N ARG A 102 20.79 -1.83 -7.31
CA ARG A 102 20.92 -0.88 -8.43
C ARG A 102 20.56 -1.45 -9.82
N ASN A 103 20.89 -2.71 -10.10
CA ASN A 103 20.67 -3.33 -11.40
C ASN A 103 19.40 -4.20 -11.49
N GLU A 104 18.66 -4.36 -10.38
CA GLU A 104 17.40 -5.10 -10.35
C GLU A 104 16.25 -4.27 -10.96
N THR A 105 15.14 -4.93 -11.27
CA THR A 105 13.93 -4.28 -11.81
C THR A 105 13.40 -3.22 -10.84
N CYS A 106 12.98 -2.09 -11.39
CA CYS A 106 12.49 -0.98 -10.59
C CYS A 106 11.12 -1.27 -9.95
N ILE A 107 10.97 -0.87 -8.68
CA ILE A 107 9.74 -0.92 -7.86
C ILE A 107 8.48 -0.29 -8.48
N CYS A 108 8.63 0.61 -9.45
CA CYS A 108 7.50 1.22 -10.16
C CYS A 108 6.99 0.41 -11.35
N HIS A 109 7.55 -0.79 -11.58
CA HIS A 109 7.15 -1.71 -12.66
C HIS A 109 7.31 -1.16 -14.09
N SER A 110 8.12 -0.12 -14.28
CA SER A 110 8.40 0.49 -15.60
C SER A 110 9.21 -0.39 -16.57
N GLY A 111 9.64 -1.59 -16.16
CA GLY A 111 10.55 -2.45 -16.90
C GLY A 111 12.03 -2.00 -16.90
N LYS A 112 12.35 -0.84 -16.32
CA LYS A 112 13.73 -0.32 -16.23
C LYS A 112 14.47 -0.87 -15.00
N LYS A 113 15.81 -0.82 -15.04
CA LYS A 113 16.67 -1.06 -13.86
C LYS A 113 16.46 0.04 -12.81
N PHE A 114 16.55 -0.30 -11.53
CA PHE A 114 16.30 0.64 -10.43
C PHE A 114 17.18 1.89 -10.51
N LYS A 115 18.49 1.74 -10.79
CA LYS A 115 19.44 2.86 -10.91
C LYS A 115 19.12 3.86 -12.03
N THR A 116 18.41 3.43 -13.07
CA THR A 116 18.04 4.29 -14.21
C THR A 116 16.60 4.78 -14.14
N CYS A 117 15.91 4.49 -13.04
CA CYS A 117 14.49 4.78 -12.85
C CYS A 117 14.27 5.46 -11.49
N CYS A 118 13.58 4.82 -10.54
CA CYS A 118 13.19 5.48 -9.28
C CYS A 118 14.38 5.93 -8.43
N LEU A 119 15.53 5.27 -8.48
CA LEU A 119 16.70 5.72 -7.73
C LEU A 119 17.14 7.15 -8.12
N LYS A 120 16.91 7.56 -9.38
CA LYS A 120 17.21 8.93 -9.84
C LYS A 120 16.29 10.00 -9.26
N LYS A 121 15.14 9.62 -8.68
CA LYS A 121 14.19 10.56 -8.07
C LYS A 121 14.64 11.04 -6.69
N ILE A 122 15.64 10.38 -6.10
CA ILE A 122 16.23 10.69 -4.79
C ILE A 122 17.73 11.01 -4.88
N SER A 123 18.27 11.08 -6.09
CA SER A 123 19.67 11.43 -6.35
C SER A 123 19.81 12.90 -6.70
#